data_AF-A0A414JBR5-F1
#
_entry.id   AF-A0A414JBR5-F1
#
_cell.length_a   1.000
_cell.length_b   1.000
_cell.length_c   1.000
_cell.angle_alpha   90.00
_cell.angle_beta   90.00
_cell.angle_gamma   90.00
#
_symmetry.space_group_name_H-M   'P 1'
#
loop_
_entity.id
_entity.type
_entity.pdbx_description
1 polymer ?
#
loop_
_entity_poly.entity_id
_entity_poly.type
_entity_poly.pdbx_seq_one_letter_code
_entity_poly.pdbx_strand_id
1 'polypeptide(L)'
;MKEHAILLEKVQADITGCLRFAETKNGALLAFDIALLFGIPKIPDVSVKVKYIVTAMIIYSLIITLWSFWPINKKIKKAEKRKVNCDLLHFAYIAMYTRNEYLVELYKSYWKNEVVDFDKISQEEKDLAQEIVMNSRIAVRKQNLFKISLGITEMALVLLLIKTVESLLRMVIS
;
A
#
# COMPACT_ATOMS: atom_id res chain seq x y z
N MET A 1 18.89 -27.37 0.76
CA MET A 1 17.54 -27.61 0.19
C MET A 1 16.44 -27.35 1.22
N LYS A 2 16.29 -28.11 2.32
CA LYS A 2 15.25 -27.83 3.34
C LYS A 2 15.35 -26.42 3.95
N GLU A 3 16.55 -25.93 4.21
CA GLU A 3 16.76 -24.59 4.78
C GLU A 3 16.34 -23.44 3.86
N HIS A 4 16.41 -23.63 2.54
CA HIS A 4 16.03 -22.59 1.59
C HIS A 4 14.51 -22.40 1.55
N ALA A 5 13.79 -23.51 1.48
CA ALA A 5 12.33 -23.53 1.53
C ALA A 5 11.82 -22.87 2.83
N ILE A 6 12.42 -23.20 3.98
CA ILE A 6 12.06 -22.60 5.28
C ILE A 6 12.21 -21.07 5.27
N LEU A 7 13.30 -20.53 4.70
CA LEU A 7 13.48 -19.08 4.59
C LEU A 7 12.42 -18.46 3.67
N LEU A 8 12.17 -19.08 2.51
CA LEU A 8 11.18 -18.59 1.55
C LEU A 8 9.77 -18.60 2.12
N GLU A 9 9.37 -19.67 2.82
CA GLU A 9 8.09 -19.76 3.52
C GLU A 9 7.94 -18.65 4.58
N LYS A 10 8.99 -18.40 5.36
CA LYS A 10 9.00 -17.30 6.34
C LYS A 10 8.79 -15.95 5.66
N VAL A 11 9.53 -15.68 4.58
CA VAL A 11 9.37 -14.42 3.82
C VAL A 11 7.96 -14.34 3.25
N GLN A 12 7.44 -15.40 2.64
CA GLN A 12 6.09 -15.42 2.10
C GLN A 12 5.04 -15.11 3.17
N ALA A 13 5.18 -15.65 4.38
CA ALA A 13 4.32 -15.34 5.51
C ALA A 13 4.39 -13.86 5.88
N ASP A 14 5.59 -13.28 5.95
CA ASP A 14 5.81 -11.86 6.24
C ASP A 14 5.17 -10.96 5.16
N ILE A 15 5.39 -11.26 3.88
CA ILE A 15 4.81 -10.52 2.75
C ILE A 15 3.28 -10.60 2.75
N THR A 16 2.73 -11.77 3.06
CA THR A 16 1.28 -11.97 3.20
C THR A 16 0.72 -11.13 4.35
N GLY A 17 1.45 -11.05 5.47
CA GLY A 17 1.15 -10.14 6.58
C GLY A 17 1.13 -8.67 6.14
N CYS A 18 2.15 -8.22 5.41
CA CYS A 18 2.21 -6.86 4.87
C CYS A 18 1.05 -6.55 3.91
N LEU A 19 0.69 -7.52 3.05
CA LEU A 19 -0.43 -7.38 2.12
C LEU A 19 -1.75 -7.22 2.88
N ARG A 20 -2.02 -8.10 3.86
CA ARG A 20 -3.20 -8.01 4.72
C ARG A 20 -3.27 -6.67 5.45
N PHE A 21 -2.14 -6.20 5.99
CA PHE A 21 -2.07 -4.90 6.66
C PHE A 21 -2.39 -3.73 5.71
N ALA A 22 -1.89 -3.76 4.47
CA ALA A 22 -2.23 -2.76 3.46
C ALA A 22 -3.73 -2.78 3.12
N GLU A 23 -4.36 -3.95 3.06
CA GLU A 23 -5.80 -4.09 2.84
C GLU A 23 -6.62 -3.58 4.03
N THR A 24 -6.21 -3.91 5.27
CA THR A 24 -6.84 -3.39 6.48
C THR A 24 -6.81 -1.87 6.53
N LYS A 25 -5.67 -1.24 6.17
CA LYS A 25 -5.54 0.22 6.09
C LYS A 25 -6.50 0.84 5.09
N ASN A 26 -6.58 0.30 3.88
CA ASN A 26 -7.53 0.78 2.87
C ASN A 26 -8.98 0.57 3.31
N GLY A 27 -9.30 -0.53 3.99
CA GLY A 27 -10.64 -0.80 4.51
C GLY A 27 -11.05 0.15 5.63
N ALA A 28 -10.12 0.46 6.54
CA ALA A 28 -10.32 1.45 7.58
C ALA A 28 -10.56 2.84 7.00
N LEU A 29 -9.77 3.25 6.00
CA LEU A 29 -9.96 4.54 5.32
C LEU A 29 -11.27 4.60 4.55
N LEU A 30 -11.68 3.52 3.87
CA LEU A 30 -12.98 3.41 3.21
C LEU A 30 -14.14 3.66 4.20
N ALA A 31 -14.11 2.97 5.35
CA ALA A 31 -15.13 3.14 6.39
C ALA A 31 -15.14 4.57 6.95
N PHE A 32 -13.96 5.14 7.16
CA PHE A 32 -13.80 6.52 7.63
C PHE A 32 -14.34 7.54 6.63
N ASP A 33 -14.00 7.42 5.35
CA ASP A 33 -14.50 8.28 4.26
C ASP A 33 -16.03 8.22 4.18
N ILE A 34 -16.63 7.03 4.28
CA ILE A 34 -18.10 6.87 4.35
C ILE A 34 -18.67 7.63 5.55
N ALA A 35 -18.09 7.49 6.73
CA ALA A 35 -18.55 8.19 7.93
C ALA A 35 -18.47 9.73 7.75
N LEU A 36 -17.40 10.24 7.13
CA LEU A 36 -17.26 11.66 6.80
C LEU A 36 -18.34 12.15 5.85
N LEU A 37 -18.71 11.38 4.83
CA LEU A 37 -19.79 11.75 3.91
C LEU A 37 -21.13 11.99 4.63
N PHE A 38 -21.42 11.21 5.68
CA PHE A 38 -22.61 11.42 6.51
C PHE A 38 -22.44 12.54 7.55
N GLY A 39 -21.20 12.81 7.98
CA GLY A 39 -20.89 13.83 8.98
C GLY A 39 -20.86 15.26 8.43
N ILE A 40 -20.21 15.47 7.28
CA ILE A 40 -19.97 16.81 6.68
C ILE A 40 -21.26 17.64 6.52
N PRO A 41 -22.40 17.10 6.04
CA PRO A 41 -23.62 17.89 5.90
C PRO A 41 -24.11 18.51 7.21
N LYS A 42 -23.88 17.82 8.34
CA LYS A 42 -24.38 18.17 9.68
C LYS A 42 -23.55 19.26 10.38
N ILE A 43 -22.40 19.64 9.83
CA ILE A 43 -21.53 20.65 10.45
C ILE A 43 -22.20 22.03 10.31
N PRO A 44 -22.55 22.72 11.40
CA PRO A 44 -23.19 24.03 11.32
C PRO A 44 -22.19 25.10 10.85
N ASP A 45 -22.70 26.23 10.36
CA ASP A 45 -21.94 27.46 10.12
C ASP A 45 -20.77 27.39 9.12
N VAL A 46 -20.55 26.24 8.46
CA VAL A 46 -19.63 26.12 7.32
C VAL A 46 -20.40 26.32 6.02
N SER A 47 -19.86 27.17 5.13
CA SER A 47 -20.51 27.49 3.86
C SER A 47 -20.79 26.24 3.01
N VAL A 48 -21.95 26.23 2.35
CA VAL A 48 -22.38 25.12 1.49
C VAL A 48 -21.35 24.81 0.39
N LYS A 49 -20.72 25.84 -0.17
CA LYS A 49 -19.66 25.69 -1.18
C LYS A 49 -18.46 24.89 -0.64
N VAL A 50 -18.01 25.19 0.58
CA VAL A 50 -16.90 24.45 1.21
C VAL A 50 -17.30 23.00 1.45
N LYS A 51 -18.52 22.76 1.96
CA LYS A 51 -19.03 21.40 2.16
C LYS A 51 -19.01 20.59 0.86
N TYR A 52 -19.45 21.16 -0.27
CA TYR A 52 -19.40 20.46 -1.55
C TYR A 52 -17.98 20.14 -2.03
N ILE A 53 -17.03 21.07 -1.86
CA ILE A 53 -15.63 20.84 -2.22
C ILE A 53 -15.05 19.68 -1.39
N VAL A 54 -15.23 19.73 -0.06
CA VAL A 54 -14.75 18.67 0.84
C VAL A 54 -15.40 17.34 0.50
N THR A 55 -16.73 17.30 0.31
CA THR A 55 -17.45 16.09 -0.10
C THR A 55 -16.91 15.51 -1.41
N ALA A 56 -16.63 16.34 -2.42
CA ALA A 56 -16.05 15.88 -3.69
C ALA A 56 -14.65 15.27 -3.50
N MET A 57 -13.82 15.85 -2.62
CA MET A 57 -12.51 15.29 -2.27
C MET A 57 -12.65 13.93 -1.57
N ILE A 58 -13.58 13.79 -0.61
CA ILE A 58 -13.83 12.52 0.07
C ILE A 58 -14.35 11.46 -0.90
N ILE A 59 -15.26 11.80 -1.82
CA ILE A 59 -15.72 10.88 -2.87
C ILE A 59 -14.54 10.43 -3.73
N TYR A 60 -13.63 11.34 -4.09
CA TYR A 60 -12.45 10.99 -4.87
C TYR A 60 -11.50 10.04 -4.12
N SER A 61 -11.27 10.27 -2.82
CA SER A 61 -10.54 9.33 -1.95
C SER A 61 -11.21 7.96 -1.91
N LEU A 62 -12.53 7.93 -1.75
CA LEU A 62 -13.34 6.70 -1.70
C LEU A 62 -13.20 5.88 -2.99
N ILE A 63 -13.20 6.52 -4.16
CA ILE A 63 -12.98 5.84 -5.44
C ILE A 63 -11.59 5.19 -5.49
N ILE A 64 -10.55 5.85 -4.98
CA ILE A 64 -9.18 5.32 -4.95
C ILE A 64 -9.08 4.13 -3.98
N THR A 65 -9.68 4.22 -2.80
CA THR A 65 -9.70 3.11 -1.84
C THR A 65 -10.46 1.90 -2.39
N LEU A 66 -11.60 2.10 -3.06
CA LEU A 66 -12.30 1.03 -3.78
C LEU A 66 -11.44 0.41 -4.89
N TRP A 67 -10.71 1.22 -5.66
CA TRP A 67 -9.79 0.72 -6.66
C TRP A 67 -8.72 -0.20 -6.04
N SER A 68 -8.24 0.13 -4.83
CA SER A 68 -7.22 -0.68 -4.14
C SER A 68 -7.68 -2.12 -3.83
N PHE A 69 -8.98 -2.37 -3.77
CA PHE A 69 -9.57 -3.70 -3.56
C PHE A 69 -9.74 -4.51 -4.84
N TRP A 70 -9.58 -3.89 -6.01
CA TRP A 70 -9.75 -4.61 -7.27
C TRP A 70 -8.75 -5.78 -7.39
N PRO A 71 -9.21 -7.00 -7.70
CA PRO A 71 -8.35 -8.17 -7.77
C PRO A 71 -7.32 -8.03 -8.90
N ILE A 72 -6.06 -8.38 -8.61
CA ILE A 72 -4.96 -8.28 -9.58
C ILE A 72 -4.44 -9.68 -9.90
N ASN A 73 -4.93 -10.24 -11.01
CA ASN A 73 -4.52 -11.59 -11.48
C ASN A 73 -3.48 -11.54 -12.61
N LYS A 74 -3.01 -10.34 -12.98
CA LYS A 74 -2.09 -10.13 -14.11
C LYS A 74 -0.68 -9.79 -13.65
N LYS A 75 0.33 -10.06 -14.50
CA LYS A 75 1.73 -9.68 -14.26
C LYS A 75 1.85 -8.18 -13.98
N ILE A 76 2.26 -7.82 -12.76
CA ILE A 76 2.58 -6.44 -12.38
C ILE A 76 4.02 -6.14 -12.79
N LYS A 77 4.29 -4.97 -13.37
CA LYS A 77 5.66 -4.52 -13.67
C LYS A 77 6.49 -4.43 -12.38
N LYS A 78 7.80 -4.68 -12.47
CA LYS A 78 8.71 -4.47 -11.33
C LYS A 78 8.72 -3.00 -10.90
N ALA A 79 8.90 -2.74 -9.61
CA ALA A 79 9.12 -1.38 -9.12
C ALA A 79 10.47 -0.85 -9.61
N GLU A 80 10.60 0.47 -9.71
CA GLU A 80 11.87 1.11 -10.08
C GLU A 80 12.95 0.83 -9.03
N LYS A 81 14.13 0.38 -9.48
CA LYS A 81 15.28 0.14 -8.60
C LYS A 81 15.78 1.47 -8.07
N ARG A 82 15.77 1.65 -6.75
CA ARG A 82 16.49 2.75 -6.07
C ARG A 82 17.87 2.25 -5.66
N LYS A 83 18.91 3.07 -5.83
CA LYS A 83 20.31 2.77 -5.43
C LYS A 83 20.46 2.81 -3.90
N VAL A 84 19.79 1.93 -3.19
CA VAL A 84 19.91 1.78 -1.74
C VAL A 84 20.32 0.35 -1.45
N ASN A 85 21.08 0.13 -0.37
CA ASN A 85 21.41 -1.21 0.11
C ASN A 85 20.08 -1.94 0.39
N CYS A 86 19.70 -2.86 -0.51
CA CYS A 86 18.35 -3.42 -0.54
C CYS A 86 18.24 -4.56 0.48
N ASP A 87 17.36 -4.39 1.47
CA ASP A 87 16.96 -5.49 2.33
C ASP A 87 16.13 -6.49 1.51
N LEU A 88 16.72 -7.67 1.28
CA LEU A 88 16.12 -8.76 0.49
C LEU A 88 14.89 -9.39 1.15
N LEU A 89 14.60 -9.09 2.42
CA LEU A 89 13.42 -9.61 3.11
C LEU A 89 12.26 -8.60 3.14
N HIS A 90 12.53 -7.34 2.79
CA HIS A 90 11.53 -6.29 2.86
C HIS A 90 10.75 -6.14 1.56
N PHE A 91 9.41 -6.22 1.65
CA PHE A 91 8.49 -6.25 0.50
C PHE A 91 8.71 -5.14 -0.53
N ALA A 92 9.05 -3.93 -0.09
CA ALA A 92 9.24 -2.80 -1.00
C ALA A 92 10.47 -2.97 -1.91
N TYR A 93 11.53 -3.61 -1.41
CA TYR A 93 12.71 -3.94 -2.21
C TYR A 93 12.48 -5.19 -3.05
N ILE A 94 11.86 -6.24 -2.48
CA ILE A 94 11.49 -7.46 -3.22
C ILE A 94 10.66 -7.13 -4.48
N ALA A 95 9.75 -6.15 -4.40
CA ALA A 95 8.94 -5.70 -5.52
C ALA A 95 9.75 -5.19 -6.75
N MET A 96 11.02 -4.83 -6.56
CA MET A 96 11.93 -4.35 -7.61
C MET A 96 12.60 -5.49 -8.41
N TYR A 97 12.53 -6.73 -7.91
CA TYR A 97 13.13 -7.90 -8.53
C TYR A 97 12.13 -8.67 -9.38
N THR A 98 12.60 -9.35 -10.42
CA THR A 98 11.93 -10.53 -10.99
C THR A 98 12.20 -11.76 -10.13
N ARG A 99 11.42 -12.85 -10.32
CA ARG A 99 11.66 -14.14 -9.64
C ARG A 99 13.12 -14.58 -9.72
N ASN A 100 13.70 -14.56 -10.93
CA ASN A 100 15.07 -15.02 -11.13
C ASN A 100 16.09 -14.06 -10.49
N GLU A 101 15.92 -12.74 -10.63
CA GLU A 101 16.82 -11.78 -9.96
C GLU A 101 16.74 -11.94 -8.43
N TYR A 102 15.54 -12.16 -7.87
CA TYR A 102 15.35 -12.35 -6.43
C TYR A 102 16.04 -13.62 -5.92
N LEU A 103 15.86 -14.75 -6.61
CA LEU A 103 16.56 -16.00 -6.29
C LEU A 103 18.08 -15.83 -6.36
N VAL A 104 18.60 -15.15 -7.39
CA VAL A 104 20.04 -14.92 -7.51
C VAL A 104 20.59 -14.14 -6.31
N GLU A 105 19.91 -13.07 -5.89
CA GLU A 105 20.35 -12.28 -4.74
C GLU A 105 20.26 -13.06 -3.42
N LEU A 106 19.21 -13.86 -3.21
CA LEU A 106 19.09 -14.71 -2.03
C LEU A 106 20.21 -15.75 -1.95
N TYR A 107 20.47 -16.45 -3.06
CA TYR A 107 21.51 -17.48 -3.14
C TYR A 107 22.90 -16.91 -2.90
N LYS A 108 23.19 -15.71 -3.41
CA LYS A 108 24.47 -15.03 -3.17
C LYS A 108 24.59 -14.54 -1.73
N SER A 109 23.54 -13.90 -1.20
CA SER A 109 23.62 -13.16 0.07
C SER A 109 23.48 -14.04 1.31
N TYR A 110 22.57 -15.02 1.28
CA TYR A 110 22.26 -15.86 2.44
C TYR A 110 22.90 -17.24 2.38
N TRP A 111 23.03 -17.82 1.19
CA TRP A 111 23.58 -19.17 1.02
C TRP A 111 25.02 -19.20 0.51
N LYS A 112 25.62 -18.03 0.25
CA LYS A 112 27.03 -17.85 -0.17
C LYS A 112 27.38 -18.63 -1.44
N ASN A 113 26.41 -18.81 -2.34
CA ASN A 113 26.65 -19.44 -3.63
C ASN A 113 27.14 -18.39 -4.63
N GLU A 114 28.39 -18.50 -5.07
CA GLU A 114 28.97 -17.58 -6.06
C GLU A 114 28.31 -17.71 -7.45
N VAL A 115 27.93 -18.95 -7.82
CA VAL A 115 27.25 -19.27 -9.07
C VAL A 115 25.92 -19.94 -8.77
N VAL A 116 24.85 -19.41 -9.36
CA VAL A 116 23.47 -19.90 -9.17
C VAL A 116 23.07 -20.74 -10.37
N ASP A 117 23.00 -22.05 -10.15
CA ASP A 117 22.53 -23.03 -11.14
C ASP A 117 21.02 -23.25 -10.97
N PHE A 118 20.23 -22.68 -11.89
CA PHE A 118 18.77 -22.72 -11.82
C PHE A 118 18.19 -24.13 -12.03
N ASP A 119 18.93 -25.06 -12.60
CA ASP A 119 18.46 -26.44 -12.79
C ASP A 119 18.51 -27.23 -11.48
N LYS A 120 19.33 -26.77 -10.51
CA LYS A 120 19.43 -27.33 -9.16
C LYS A 120 18.43 -26.72 -8.17
N ILE A 121 17.79 -25.61 -8.53
CA ILE A 121 16.73 -24.99 -7.71
C ILE A 121 15.43 -25.75 -7.93
N SER A 122 14.80 -26.16 -6.83
CA SER A 122 13.55 -26.92 -6.88
C SER A 122 12.41 -26.10 -7.51
N GLN A 123 11.40 -26.78 -8.04
CA GLN A 123 10.23 -26.10 -8.58
C GLN A 123 9.45 -25.35 -7.47
N GLU A 124 9.40 -25.94 -6.28
CA GLU A 124 8.81 -25.32 -5.08
C GLU A 124 9.47 -23.97 -4.74
N GLU A 125 10.80 -23.91 -4.70
CA GLU A 125 11.53 -22.64 -4.45
C GLU A 125 11.22 -21.58 -5.52
N LYS A 126 11.09 -22.01 -6.79
CA LYS A 126 10.75 -21.11 -7.91
C LYS A 126 9.33 -20.56 -7.77
N ASP A 127 8.38 -21.38 -7.36
CA ASP A 127 6.98 -20.98 -7.20
C ASP A 127 6.81 -20.07 -5.98
N LEU A 128 7.45 -20.39 -4.85
CA LEU A 128 7.51 -19.52 -3.67
C LEU A 128 8.10 -18.15 -4.00
N ALA A 129 9.24 -18.12 -4.69
CA ALA A 129 9.87 -16.87 -5.11
C ALA A 129 8.98 -16.05 -6.06
N GLN A 130 8.23 -16.71 -6.95
CA GLN A 130 7.30 -16.05 -7.85
C GLN A 130 6.14 -15.41 -7.08
N GLU A 131 5.60 -16.10 -6.08
CA GLU A 131 4.53 -15.61 -5.23
C GLU A 131 5.00 -14.44 -4.35
N ILE A 132 6.16 -14.58 -3.70
CA ILE A 132 6.79 -13.52 -2.88
C ILE A 132 6.95 -12.23 -3.68
N VAL A 133 7.50 -12.32 -4.89
CA VAL A 133 7.69 -11.15 -5.77
C VAL A 133 6.35 -10.54 -6.19
N MET A 134 5.36 -11.36 -6.51
CA MET A 134 4.04 -10.87 -6.92
C MET A 134 3.32 -10.18 -5.75
N ASN A 135 3.24 -10.84 -4.60
CA ASN A 135 2.55 -10.32 -3.42
C ASN A 135 3.23 -9.04 -2.91
N SER A 136 4.56 -8.97 -2.98
CA SER A 136 5.32 -7.74 -2.69
C SER A 136 4.92 -6.58 -3.58
N ARG A 137 4.76 -6.81 -4.89
CA ARG A 137 4.30 -5.77 -5.83
C ARG A 137 2.86 -5.33 -5.56
N ILE A 138 1.97 -6.28 -5.22
CA ILE A 138 0.59 -5.97 -4.84
C ILE A 138 0.58 -5.11 -3.57
N ALA A 139 1.35 -5.50 -2.55
CA ALA A 139 1.46 -4.77 -1.29
C ALA A 139 1.96 -3.33 -1.51
N VAL A 140 3.04 -3.14 -2.29
CA VAL A 140 3.53 -1.78 -2.65
C VAL A 140 2.47 -0.97 -3.37
N ARG A 141 1.77 -1.56 -4.34
CA ARG A 141 0.71 -0.86 -5.08
C ARG A 141 -0.42 -0.42 -4.15
N LYS A 142 -0.93 -1.29 -3.30
CA LYS A 142 -2.01 -0.99 -2.34
C LYS A 142 -1.56 0.06 -1.31
N GLN A 143 -0.31 0.00 -0.85
CA GLN A 143 0.27 0.99 0.05
C GLN A 143 0.38 2.38 -0.62
N ASN A 144 0.72 2.44 -1.91
CA ASN A 144 0.78 3.70 -2.65
C ASN A 144 -0.61 4.30 -2.88
N LEU A 145 -1.61 3.48 -3.22
CA LEU A 145 -3.01 3.93 -3.33
C LEU A 145 -3.51 4.48 -1.99
N PHE A 146 -3.24 3.76 -0.88
CA PHE A 146 -3.56 4.22 0.48
C PHE A 146 -2.94 5.59 0.80
N LYS A 147 -1.66 5.80 0.46
CA LYS A 147 -0.98 7.10 0.69
C LYS A 147 -1.68 8.24 -0.06
N ILE A 148 -2.08 8.01 -1.31
CA ILE A 148 -2.75 9.03 -2.13
C ILE A 148 -4.13 9.34 -1.55
N SER A 149 -4.94 8.31 -1.28
CA SER A 149 -6.28 8.48 -0.72
C SER A 149 -6.24 9.16 0.66
N LEU A 150 -5.34 8.71 1.54
CA LEU A 150 -5.16 9.31 2.86
C LEU A 150 -4.79 10.78 2.75
N GLY A 151 -3.85 11.14 1.88
CA GLY A 151 -3.46 12.53 1.67
C GLY A 151 -4.62 13.42 1.19
N ILE A 152 -5.51 12.89 0.34
CA ILE A 152 -6.72 13.60 -0.10
C ILE A 152 -7.67 13.82 1.08
N THR A 153 -7.94 12.78 1.87
CA THR A 153 -8.80 12.87 3.06
C THR A 153 -8.21 13.83 4.10
N GLU A 154 -6.89 13.78 4.34
CA GLU A 154 -6.19 14.70 5.23
C GLU A 154 -6.34 16.16 4.77
N MET A 155 -6.10 16.45 3.48
CA MET A 155 -6.28 17.80 2.94
C MET A 155 -7.73 18.30 3.07
N ALA A 156 -8.71 17.41 2.82
CA ALA A 156 -10.13 17.74 2.95
C ALA A 156 -10.49 18.10 4.40
N LEU A 157 -9.98 17.34 5.38
CA LEU A 157 -10.19 17.58 6.80
C LEU A 157 -9.50 18.87 7.29
N VAL A 158 -8.28 19.15 6.84
CA VAL A 158 -7.57 20.39 7.19
C VAL A 158 -8.35 21.61 6.67
N LEU A 159 -8.83 21.57 5.42
CA LEU A 159 -9.66 22.64 4.86
C LEU A 159 -10.95 22.84 5.68
N LEU A 160 -11.61 21.73 6.03
CA LEU A 160 -12.85 21.76 6.82
C LEU A 160 -12.62 22.34 8.22
N LEU A 161 -11.54 21.96 8.88
CA LEU A 161 -11.15 22.46 10.20
C LEU A 161 -10.91 23.97 10.17
N ILE A 162 -10.10 24.45 9.23
CA ILE A 162 -9.82 25.89 9.06
C ILE A 162 -11.14 26.66 8.88
N LYS A 163 -12.05 26.18 8.03
CA LYS A 163 -13.33 26.86 7.75
C LYS A 163 -14.32 26.80 8.91
N THR A 164 -14.26 25.76 9.73
CA THR A 164 -15.06 25.68 10.95
C THR A 164 -14.55 26.69 11.98
N VAL A 165 -13.23 26.77 12.20
CA VAL A 165 -12.62 27.72 13.14
C VAL A 165 -12.85 29.17 12.71
N GLU A 166 -12.67 29.50 11.43
CA GLU A 166 -12.98 30.83 10.90
C GLU A 166 -14.45 31.22 11.14
N SER A 167 -15.38 30.27 11.05
CA SER A 167 -16.79 30.53 11.28
C SER A 167 -17.11 30.79 12.75
N LEU A 168 -16.54 29.97 13.65
CA LEU A 168 -16.69 30.16 15.09
C LEU A 168 -16.12 31.51 15.56
N LEU A 169 -14.95 31.92 15.04
CA LEU A 169 -14.38 33.22 15.35
C LEU A 169 -15.27 34.38 14.90
N ARG A 170 -15.86 34.27 13.70
CA ARG A 170 -16.85 35.27 13.22
C ARG A 170 -18.08 35.34 14.12
N MET A 171 -18.56 34.20 14.61
CA MET A 171 -19.72 34.14 15.50
C MET A 171 -19.44 34.74 16.89
N VAL A 172 -18.22 34.61 17.41
CA VAL A 172 -17.84 35.15 18.73
C VAL A 172 -17.57 36.66 18.69
N ILE A 173 -17.10 37.18 17.55
CA ILE A 173 -16.74 38.60 17.40
C ILE A 173 -17.94 39.46 16.96
N SER A 174 -18.98 38.85 16.38
CA SER A 174 -20.24 39.51 15.99
C SER A 174 -21.23 39.64 17.14
#